data_AF-Q5YME7-F1
#
_entry.id   AF-Q5YME7-F1
#
_cell.length_a   1.000
_cell.length_b   1.000
_cell.length_c   1.000
_cell.angle_alpha   90.00
_cell.angle_beta   90.00
_cell.angle_gamma   90.00
#
_symmetry.space_group_name_H-M   'P 1'
#
loop_
_entity.id
_entity.type
_entity.pdbx_description
1 polymer ?
#
loop_
_entity_poly.entity_id
_entity_poly.type
_entity_poly.pdbx_seq_one_letter_code
_entity_poly.pdbx_strand_id
1 'polypeptide(L)'
;MDNPQADRYRVRTSQPVHRFPSGPQGSRWVGGEPVRTPPITQEHRYRLPARDRLLIALCRGLDDTDPICSWARELVQLHGARRESSARAAECDCRRTELTARINDLTNTVEPLLAITYPQTIGVLIDRMAVAAEQAMHQLAASGARSERMHQAWTQLAELELEYSDLVSDLFYVDNLCPPHPSTDTGHKR
;
A
#
# COMPACT_ATOMS: atom_id res chain seq x y z
N MET A 1 -61.92 -3.43 -9.80
CA MET A 1 -60.82 -2.50 -10.08
C MET A 1 -59.54 -3.18 -9.64
N ASP A 2 -58.93 -3.84 -10.62
CA ASP A 2 -57.66 -4.59 -10.56
C ASP A 2 -56.48 -3.67 -10.27
N ASN A 3 -55.57 -4.10 -9.39
CA ASN A 3 -54.24 -3.53 -9.23
C ASN A 3 -53.20 -4.61 -9.56
N PRO A 4 -52.64 -4.63 -10.78
CA PRO A 4 -51.73 -5.69 -11.22
C PRO A 4 -50.27 -5.25 -11.04
N GLN A 5 -49.77 -5.09 -9.81
CA GLN A 5 -48.32 -4.91 -9.61
C GLN A 5 -47.85 -5.19 -8.17
N ALA A 6 -48.21 -6.35 -7.62
CA ALA A 6 -47.73 -6.79 -6.31
C ALA A 6 -47.44 -8.30 -6.30
N ASP A 7 -46.62 -8.78 -7.23
CA ASP A 7 -46.21 -10.20 -7.23
C ASP A 7 -44.88 -10.48 -7.91
N ARG A 8 -43.81 -9.80 -7.46
CA ARG A 8 -42.44 -10.21 -7.78
C ARG A 8 -41.58 -9.98 -6.57
N TYR A 9 -41.32 -11.06 -5.83
CA TYR A 9 -40.14 -11.38 -5.00
C TYR A 9 -40.57 -12.26 -3.82
N ARG A 10 -41.16 -13.41 -4.14
CA ARG A 10 -41.24 -14.56 -3.24
C ARG A 10 -40.66 -15.77 -3.98
N VAL A 11 -39.36 -16.03 -3.78
CA VAL A 11 -38.80 -17.34 -4.07
C VAL A 11 -38.16 -17.88 -2.80
N ARG A 12 -38.62 -19.08 -2.50
CA ARG A 12 -38.42 -19.91 -1.33
C ARG A 12 -37.15 -20.76 -1.56
N THR A 13 -36.36 -20.90 -0.49
CA THR A 13 -35.39 -21.95 -0.17
C THR A 13 -35.13 -23.08 -1.19
N SER A 14 -33.86 -23.34 -1.48
CA SER A 14 -33.30 -24.71 -1.57
C SER A 14 -31.78 -24.68 -1.43
N GLN A 15 -31.29 -25.33 -0.37
CA GLN A 15 -29.90 -25.73 -0.15
C GLN A 15 -29.46 -26.75 -1.21
N PRO A 16 -28.17 -26.76 -1.57
CA PRO A 16 -27.47 -27.99 -1.91
C PRO A 16 -26.51 -28.39 -0.79
N VAL A 17 -26.82 -29.52 -0.16
CA VAL A 17 -25.93 -30.32 0.68
C VAL A 17 -24.80 -30.88 -0.19
N HIS A 18 -23.61 -30.28 -0.13
CA HIS A 18 -22.40 -30.92 -0.61
C HIS A 18 -21.78 -31.76 0.51
N ARG A 19 -21.96 -33.06 0.32
CA ARG A 19 -21.41 -34.19 1.05
C ARG A 19 -19.87 -34.15 1.03
N PHE A 20 -19.26 -34.02 2.21
CA PHE A 20 -17.83 -34.27 2.46
C PHE A 20 -17.49 -35.74 2.15
N PRO A 21 -16.41 -36.04 1.41
CA PRO A 21 -15.79 -37.35 1.45
C PRO A 21 -14.80 -37.45 2.61
N SER A 22 -15.03 -38.44 3.48
CA SER A 22 -14.12 -38.85 4.55
C SER A 22 -13.05 -39.82 4.02
N GLY A 23 -11.77 -39.52 4.31
CA GLY A 23 -10.64 -40.45 4.41
C GLY A 23 -9.55 -40.32 3.32
N PRO A 24 -8.27 -40.70 3.60
CA PRO A 24 -7.76 -41.37 4.80
C PRO A 24 -6.72 -40.58 5.61
N GLN A 25 -6.54 -41.06 6.85
CA GLN A 25 -5.48 -40.70 7.78
C GLN A 25 -4.08 -40.97 7.20
N GLY A 26 -3.11 -40.14 7.58
CA GLY A 26 -1.69 -40.49 7.53
C GLY A 26 -0.86 -39.57 6.64
N SER A 27 -0.39 -38.45 7.19
CA SER A 27 0.87 -37.81 6.78
C SER A 27 1.41 -36.98 7.93
N ARG A 28 2.12 -37.69 8.82
CA ARG A 28 3.39 -37.31 9.45
C ARG A 28 3.78 -35.84 9.26
N TRP A 29 3.56 -35.03 10.29
CA TRP A 29 4.21 -33.72 10.43
C TRP A 29 5.72 -33.90 10.40
N VAL A 30 6.35 -33.50 9.29
CA VAL A 30 7.80 -33.37 9.17
C VAL A 30 8.10 -31.89 9.00
N GLY A 31 8.81 -31.33 9.97
CA GLY A 31 9.56 -30.08 9.83
C GLY A 31 8.72 -28.82 9.75
N GLY A 32 8.54 -28.14 10.88
CA GLY A 32 8.30 -26.71 10.87
C GLY A 32 9.54 -26.01 10.31
N GLU A 33 9.51 -25.67 9.02
CA GLU A 33 10.37 -24.62 8.48
C GLU A 33 9.84 -23.29 9.07
N PRO A 34 10.68 -22.45 9.69
CA PRO A 34 10.26 -21.09 9.99
C PRO A 34 9.90 -20.43 8.67
N VAL A 35 8.78 -19.69 8.64
CA VAL A 35 8.44 -18.78 7.54
C VAL A 35 9.65 -17.89 7.32
N ARG A 36 10.47 -18.26 6.33
CA ARG A 36 11.59 -17.44 5.89
C ARG A 36 10.95 -16.28 5.15
N THR A 37 10.77 -15.16 5.85
CA THR A 37 10.70 -13.86 5.17
C THR A 37 11.91 -13.81 4.24
N PRO A 38 11.72 -13.67 2.91
CA PRO A 38 12.87 -13.58 2.02
C PRO A 38 13.74 -12.40 2.48
N PRO A 39 15.07 -12.55 2.52
CA PRO A 39 15.93 -11.40 2.73
C PRO A 39 15.60 -10.40 1.63
N ILE A 40 15.25 -9.17 2.00
CA ILE A 40 15.04 -8.06 1.07
C ILE A 40 16.32 -7.99 0.23
N THR A 41 16.28 -8.55 -0.98
CA THR A 41 17.44 -8.67 -1.84
C THR A 41 17.87 -7.25 -2.22
N GLN A 42 19.16 -7.01 -2.06
CA GLN A 42 19.87 -5.74 -2.25
C GLN A 42 19.57 -5.00 -3.57
N GLU A 43 19.01 -5.70 -4.55
CA GLU A 43 18.58 -5.24 -5.89
C GLU A 43 17.41 -4.23 -5.88
N HIS A 44 16.72 -4.04 -4.75
CA HIS A 44 15.53 -3.18 -4.64
C HIS A 44 15.80 -1.75 -4.12
N ARG A 45 17.05 -1.41 -3.75
CA ARG A 45 17.38 -0.21 -2.95
C ARG A 45 17.05 1.16 -3.55
N TYR A 46 16.53 1.18 -4.78
CA TYR A 46 16.20 2.42 -5.49
C TYR A 46 14.85 2.35 -6.22
N ARG A 47 14.17 1.19 -6.27
CA ARG A 47 12.90 1.07 -6.99
C ARG A 47 11.75 1.43 -6.07
N LEU A 48 11.54 2.73 -5.91
CA LEU A 48 10.22 3.22 -5.51
C LEU A 48 9.16 2.67 -6.47
N PRO A 49 7.99 2.24 -5.98
CA PRO A 49 6.93 1.77 -6.86
C PRO A 49 6.48 2.90 -7.79
N ALA A 50 6.15 2.54 -9.03
CA ALA A 50 5.48 3.50 -9.90
C ALA A 50 4.18 3.99 -9.25
N ARG A 51 3.86 5.26 -9.46
CA ARG A 51 2.68 5.94 -8.92
C ARG A 51 1.40 5.09 -9.05
N ASP A 52 1.11 4.58 -10.24
CA ASP A 52 -0.10 3.78 -10.49
C ASP A 52 -0.14 2.49 -9.66
N ARG A 53 1.02 1.86 -9.42
CA ARG A 53 1.14 0.66 -8.58
C ARG A 53 0.88 0.98 -7.12
N LEU A 54 1.43 2.10 -6.64
CA LEU A 54 1.16 2.59 -5.29
C LEU A 54 -0.32 2.92 -5.09
N LEU A 55 -0.95 3.61 -6.05
CA LEU A 55 -2.39 3.89 -6.01
C LEU A 55 -3.25 2.64 -6.01
N ILE A 56 -2.88 1.61 -6.77
CA ILE A 56 -3.59 0.32 -6.74
C ILE A 56 -3.53 -0.28 -5.34
N ALA A 57 -2.36 -0.28 -4.69
CA ALA A 57 -2.21 -0.79 -3.33
C ALA A 57 -3.04 0.01 -2.32
N LEU A 58 -3.03 1.34 -2.42
CA LEU A 58 -3.76 2.26 -1.55
C LEU A 58 -5.28 2.15 -1.70
N CYS A 59 -5.79 2.14 -2.93
CA CYS A 59 -7.23 2.30 -3.20
C CYS A 59 -7.96 0.98 -3.45
N ARG A 60 -7.26 -0.08 -3.86
CA ARG A 60 -7.88 -1.39 -4.18
C ARG A 60 -7.46 -2.49 -3.23
N GLY A 61 -6.41 -2.27 -2.43
CA GLY A 61 -5.91 -3.25 -1.49
C GLY A 61 -5.45 -4.55 -2.13
N LEU A 62 -5.00 -4.50 -3.40
CA LEU A 62 -4.48 -5.68 -4.08
C LEU A 62 -3.13 -6.06 -3.48
N ASP A 63 -2.93 -7.37 -3.30
CA ASP A 63 -1.66 -7.90 -2.84
C ASP A 63 -0.59 -7.67 -3.91
N ASP A 64 0.55 -7.18 -3.45
CA ASP A 64 1.69 -6.85 -4.27
C ASP A 64 2.95 -7.44 -3.61
N THR A 65 3.90 -7.91 -4.43
CA THR A 65 5.19 -8.42 -3.97
C THR A 65 6.14 -7.31 -3.53
N ASP A 66 5.84 -6.06 -3.88
CA ASP A 66 6.60 -4.90 -3.47
C ASP A 66 6.35 -4.55 -2.00
N PRO A 67 7.41 -4.46 -1.17
CA PRO A 67 7.26 -4.19 0.25
C PRO A 67 6.62 -2.82 0.53
N ILE A 68 6.91 -1.79 -0.29
CA ILE A 68 6.33 -0.45 -0.11
C ILE A 68 4.84 -0.49 -0.40
N CYS A 69 4.41 -1.15 -1.48
CA CYS A 69 2.99 -1.33 -1.78
C CYS A 69 2.27 -2.11 -0.68
N SER A 70 2.88 -3.18 -0.16
CA SER A 70 2.32 -3.98 0.93
C SER A 70 2.16 -3.16 2.22
N TRP A 71 3.17 -2.37 2.60
CA TRP A 71 3.08 -1.48 3.76
C TRP A 71 2.10 -0.32 3.55
N ALA A 72 2.03 0.25 2.36
CA ALA A 72 1.05 1.29 2.01
C ALA A 72 -0.39 0.79 2.17
N ARG A 73 -0.67 -0.44 1.72
CA ARG A 73 -1.96 -1.11 1.96
C ARG A 73 -2.24 -1.29 3.45
N GLU A 74 -1.25 -1.73 4.23
CA GLU A 74 -1.39 -1.91 5.68
C GLU A 74 -1.66 -0.57 6.39
N LEU A 75 -0.99 0.52 5.98
CA LEU A 75 -1.24 1.88 6.50
C LEU A 75 -2.70 2.31 6.29
N VAL A 76 -3.27 2.07 5.11
CA VAL A 76 -4.70 2.35 4.83
C VAL A 76 -5.60 1.57 5.79
N GLN A 77 -5.30 0.30 6.05
CA GLN A 77 -6.08 -0.53 6.97
C GLN A 77 -6.00 -0.03 8.42
N LEU A 78 -4.82 0.42 8.85
CA LEU A 78 -4.63 1.01 10.18
C LEU A 78 -5.42 2.30 10.35
N HIS A 79 -5.46 3.17 9.33
CA HIS A 79 -6.26 4.39 9.36
C HIS A 79 -7.76 4.09 9.44
N GLY A 80 -8.24 3.08 8.72
CA GLY A 80 -9.61 2.59 8.82
C GLY A 80 -9.94 2.05 10.22
N ALA A 81 -9.10 1.15 10.75
CA ALA A 81 -9.28 0.56 12.08
C ALA A 81 -9.26 1.61 13.20
N ARG A 82 -8.39 2.62 13.08
CA ARG A 82 -8.30 3.74 14.02
C ARG A 82 -9.56 4.60 14.04
N ARG A 83 -10.19 4.82 12.87
CA ARG A 83 -11.48 5.54 12.81
C ARG A 83 -12.62 4.73 13.42
N GLU A 84 -12.66 3.42 13.15
CA GLU A 84 -13.74 2.54 13.62
C GLU A 84 -13.71 2.33 15.13
N SER A 85 -12.52 2.35 15.74
CA SER A 85 -12.37 2.10 17.18
C SER A 85 -11.30 2.98 17.82
N SER A 86 -11.73 3.93 18.65
CA SER A 86 -10.84 4.77 19.46
C SER A 86 -9.99 3.96 20.45
N ALA A 87 -10.48 2.81 20.93
CA ALA A 87 -9.75 1.93 21.83
C ALA A 87 -8.49 1.32 21.19
N ARG A 88 -8.45 1.24 19.85
CA ARG A 88 -7.29 0.72 19.09
C ARG A 88 -6.36 1.82 18.60
N ALA A 89 -6.64 3.10 18.89
CA ALA A 89 -5.90 4.21 18.33
C ALA A 89 -4.40 4.15 18.63
N ALA A 90 -4.02 3.84 19.89
CA ALA A 90 -2.61 3.75 20.27
C ALA A 90 -1.87 2.59 19.57
N GLU A 91 -2.52 1.43 19.42
CA GLU A 91 -1.97 0.28 18.68
C GLU A 91 -1.77 0.65 17.20
N CYS A 92 -2.77 1.27 16.58
CA CYS A 92 -2.70 1.71 15.20
C CYS A 92 -1.62 2.76 14.97
N ASP A 93 -1.51 3.75 15.86
CA ASP A 93 -0.53 4.82 15.77
C ASP A 93 0.91 4.28 15.93
N CYS A 94 1.12 3.32 16.85
CA CYS A 94 2.40 2.65 17.02
C CYS A 94 2.79 1.87 15.77
N ARG A 95 1.88 1.03 15.25
CA ARG A 95 2.13 0.24 14.04
C ARG A 95 2.35 1.11 12.81
N ARG A 96 1.63 2.22 12.70
CA ARG A 96 1.80 3.22 11.63
C ARG A 96 3.22 3.79 11.67
N THR A 97 3.69 4.23 12.83
CA THR A 97 5.06 4.73 13.01
C THR A 97 6.11 3.67 12.66
N GLU A 98 5.90 2.40 13.01
CA GLU A 98 6.80 1.31 12.60
C GLU A 98 6.88 1.14 11.09
N LEU A 99 5.75 1.16 10.39
CA LEU A 99 5.71 1.01 8.93
C LEU A 99 6.34 2.22 8.22
N THR A 100 6.04 3.43 8.68
CA THR A 100 6.69 4.65 8.19
C THR A 100 8.21 4.58 8.35
N ALA A 101 8.70 4.12 9.51
CA ALA A 101 10.12 3.93 9.75
C ALA A 101 10.73 2.87 8.83
N ARG A 102 10.04 1.74 8.58
CA ARG A 102 10.51 0.71 7.63
C ARG A 102 10.59 1.20 6.20
N ILE A 103 9.63 2.02 5.76
CA ILE A 103 9.68 2.66 4.43
C ILE A 103 10.91 3.56 4.36
N ASN A 104 11.09 4.44 5.36
CA ASN A 104 12.26 5.32 5.41
C ASN A 104 13.56 4.53 5.40
N ASP A 105 13.66 3.46 6.19
CA ASP A 105 14.84 2.59 6.22
C ASP A 105 15.16 1.97 4.87
N LEU A 106 14.14 1.56 4.13
CA LEU A 106 14.29 1.02 2.77
C LEU A 106 14.74 2.11 1.78
N THR A 107 14.33 3.37 2.00
CA THR A 107 14.62 4.52 1.11
C THR A 107 15.75 5.43 1.60
N ASN A 108 16.42 5.08 2.70
CA ASN A 108 17.46 5.92 3.34
C ASN A 108 18.64 6.24 2.40
N THR A 109 18.86 5.43 1.36
CA THR A 109 19.90 5.66 0.35
C THR A 109 19.61 6.84 -0.58
N VAL A 110 18.34 7.21 -0.76
CA VAL A 110 17.91 8.29 -1.67
C VAL A 110 17.41 9.54 -0.94
N GLU A 111 17.04 9.41 0.34
CA GLU A 111 16.62 10.51 1.21
C GLU A 111 17.56 11.74 1.21
N PRO A 112 18.91 11.59 1.29
CA PRO A 112 19.79 12.77 1.29
C PRO A 112 19.73 13.61 0.02
N LEU A 113 19.41 12.99 -1.12
CA LEU A 113 19.26 13.68 -2.41
C LEU A 113 17.96 14.48 -2.46
N LEU A 114 16.94 14.00 -1.73
CA LEU A 114 15.60 14.57 -1.73
C LEU A 114 15.40 15.61 -0.64
N ALA A 115 16.11 15.52 0.49
CA ALA A 115 15.94 16.41 1.64
C ALA A 115 16.14 17.92 1.33
N ILE A 116 16.77 18.25 0.20
CA ILE A 116 16.95 19.62 -0.28
C ILE A 116 15.64 20.18 -0.87
N THR A 117 14.86 19.34 -1.54
CA THR A 117 13.65 19.72 -2.30
C THR A 117 12.36 19.34 -1.55
N TYR A 118 12.38 18.21 -0.84
CA TYR A 118 11.24 17.63 -0.15
C TYR A 118 11.49 17.68 1.37
N PRO A 119 10.70 18.46 2.13
CA PRO A 119 10.91 18.64 3.57
C PRO A 119 10.49 17.43 4.41
N GLN A 120 9.81 16.47 3.81
CA GLN A 120 9.27 15.28 4.47
C GLN A 120 9.88 14.01 3.89
N THR A 121 10.05 13.00 4.73
CA THR A 121 10.57 11.70 4.31
C THR A 121 9.55 10.97 3.41
N ILE A 122 10.03 10.07 2.55
CA ILE A 122 9.16 9.26 1.67
C ILE A 122 8.09 8.50 2.46
N GLY A 123 8.43 7.91 3.61
CA GLY A 123 7.47 7.20 4.46
C GLY A 123 6.37 8.10 5.02
N VAL A 124 6.67 9.37 5.29
CA VAL A 124 5.66 10.36 5.72
C VAL A 124 4.73 10.73 4.56
N LEU A 125 5.27 10.91 3.35
CA LEU A 125 4.46 11.14 2.16
C LEU A 125 3.49 9.97 1.92
N ILE A 126 3.99 8.73 1.98
CA ILE A 126 3.16 7.53 1.79
C ILE A 126 2.11 7.37 2.90
N ASP A 127 2.42 7.71 4.16
CA ASP A 127 1.41 7.72 5.23
C ASP A 127 0.32 8.77 5.00
N ARG A 128 0.68 9.96 4.51
CA ARG A 128 -0.30 10.99 4.10
C ARG A 128 -1.18 10.50 2.95
N MET A 129 -0.60 9.83 1.95
CA MET A 129 -1.36 9.21 0.86
C MET A 129 -2.31 8.13 1.40
N ALA A 130 -1.87 7.32 2.35
CA ALA A 130 -2.69 6.29 2.99
C ALA A 130 -3.90 6.90 3.72
N VAL A 131 -3.71 7.96 4.50
CA VAL A 131 -4.84 8.62 5.19
C VAL A 131 -5.82 9.24 4.19
N ALA A 132 -5.32 9.85 3.11
CA ALA A 132 -6.17 10.47 2.09
C ALA A 132 -6.96 9.44 1.28
N ALA A 133 -6.32 8.33 0.88
CA ALA A 133 -6.97 7.23 0.18
C ALA A 133 -8.08 6.59 1.03
N GLU A 134 -7.77 6.36 2.30
CA GLU A 134 -8.71 5.82 3.28
C GLU A 134 -9.93 6.76 3.43
N GLN A 135 -9.70 8.06 3.62
CA GLN A 135 -10.77 9.05 3.70
C GLN A 135 -11.61 9.11 2.42
N ALA A 136 -10.97 9.09 1.25
CA ALA A 136 -11.66 9.15 -0.04
C ALA A 136 -12.58 7.93 -0.24
N MET A 137 -12.08 6.73 0.06
CA MET A 137 -12.87 5.50 0.01
C MET A 137 -14.01 5.51 1.01
N HIS A 138 -13.76 5.96 2.25
CA HIS A 138 -14.79 6.08 3.25
C HIS A 138 -15.90 7.06 2.83
N GLN A 139 -15.55 8.24 2.32
CA GLN A 139 -16.53 9.23 1.85
C GLN A 139 -17.34 8.71 0.67
N LEU A 140 -16.70 7.98 -0.26
CA LEU A 140 -17.39 7.34 -1.38
C LEU A 140 -18.44 6.33 -0.87
N ALA A 141 -18.08 5.51 0.12
CA ALA A 141 -18.98 4.52 0.71
C ALA A 141 -20.11 5.16 1.55
N ALA A 142 -19.82 6.23 2.30
CA ALA A 142 -20.75 6.83 3.25
C ALA A 142 -21.71 7.85 2.63
N SER A 143 -21.25 8.66 1.67
CA SER A 143 -21.97 9.83 1.16
C SER A 143 -22.33 9.77 -0.34
N GLY A 144 -21.80 8.78 -1.06
CA GLY A 144 -21.97 8.65 -2.50
C GLY A 144 -21.16 9.65 -3.33
N ALA A 145 -21.16 9.46 -4.66
CA ALA A 145 -20.20 10.08 -5.59
C ALA A 145 -20.34 11.60 -5.85
N ARG A 146 -21.15 12.33 -5.07
CA ARG A 146 -21.50 13.74 -5.34
C ARG A 146 -21.39 14.67 -4.14
N SER A 147 -20.82 14.21 -3.03
CA SER A 147 -20.62 15.08 -1.87
C SER A 147 -19.37 15.94 -2.04
N GLU A 148 -19.44 17.20 -1.59
CA GLU A 148 -18.28 18.10 -1.56
C GLU A 148 -17.12 17.50 -0.74
N ARG A 149 -17.44 16.79 0.34
CA ARG A 149 -16.45 16.09 1.18
C ARG A 149 -15.76 14.96 0.43
N MET A 150 -16.49 14.24 -0.43
CA MET A 150 -15.90 13.23 -1.30
C MET A 150 -14.96 13.88 -2.31
N HIS A 151 -15.36 14.99 -2.94
CA HIS A 151 -14.48 15.71 -3.87
C HIS A 151 -13.20 16.20 -3.19
N GLN A 152 -13.30 16.81 -2.01
CA GLN A 152 -12.15 17.26 -1.25
C GLN A 152 -11.18 16.13 -0.90
N ALA A 153 -11.70 14.98 -0.47
CA ALA A 153 -10.86 13.81 -0.15
C ALA A 153 -10.13 13.25 -1.38
N TRP A 154 -10.80 13.18 -2.54
CA TRP A 154 -10.17 12.77 -3.79
C TRP A 154 -9.15 13.79 -4.32
N THR A 155 -9.45 15.10 -4.20
CA THR A 155 -8.50 16.16 -4.56
C THR A 155 -7.23 16.07 -3.71
N GLN A 156 -7.37 15.89 -2.40
CA GLN A 156 -6.21 15.73 -1.52
C GLN A 156 -5.35 14.52 -1.90
N LEU A 157 -5.98 13.39 -2.27
CA LEU A 157 -5.23 12.22 -2.73
C LEU A 157 -4.48 12.51 -4.04
N ALA A 158 -5.11 13.19 -5.00
CA ALA A 158 -4.49 13.55 -6.27
C ALA A 158 -3.31 14.53 -6.09
N GLU A 159 -3.39 15.47 -5.16
CA GLU A 159 -2.28 16.37 -4.84
C GLU A 159 -1.08 15.61 -4.28
N LEU A 160 -1.30 14.67 -3.37
CA LEU A 160 -0.24 13.82 -2.81
C LEU A 160 0.33 12.85 -3.84
N GLU A 161 -0.49 12.37 -4.77
CA GLU A 161 -0.06 11.56 -5.90
C GLU A 161 0.90 12.33 -6.82
N LEU A 162 0.59 13.60 -7.11
CA LEU A 162 1.47 14.47 -7.87
C LEU A 162 2.78 14.70 -7.13
N GLU A 163 2.72 15.01 -5.83
CA GLU A 163 3.92 15.18 -4.98
C GLU A 163 4.83 13.94 -5.02
N TYR A 164 4.25 12.73 -4.97
CA TYR A 164 4.99 11.48 -5.12
C TYR A 164 5.58 11.29 -6.52
N SER A 165 4.81 11.64 -7.57
CA SER A 165 5.26 11.54 -8.95
C SER A 165 6.44 12.45 -9.25
N ASP A 166 6.40 13.68 -8.73
CA ASP A 166 7.47 14.66 -8.86
C ASP A 166 8.73 14.16 -8.13
N LEU A 167 8.59 13.66 -6.91
CA LEU A 167 9.69 13.08 -6.12
C LEU A 167 10.38 11.93 -6.87
N VAL A 168 9.60 11.00 -7.41
CA VAL A 168 10.13 9.86 -8.18
C VAL A 168 10.84 10.35 -9.44
N SER A 169 10.29 11.34 -10.13
CA SER A 169 10.88 11.91 -11.34
C SER A 169 12.19 12.63 -11.06
N ASP A 170 12.27 13.40 -9.97
CA ASP A 170 13.48 14.08 -9.52
C ASP A 170 14.59 13.08 -9.16
N LEU A 171 14.26 11.96 -8.52
CA LEU A 171 15.23 10.89 -8.25
C LEU A 171 15.83 10.33 -9.53
N PHE A 172 14.99 10.03 -10.53
CA PHE A 172 15.49 9.56 -11.83
C PHE A 172 16.35 10.61 -12.52
N TYR A 173 16.02 11.89 -12.41
CA TYR A 173 16.82 12.96 -12.98
C TYR A 173 18.19 13.07 -12.31
N VAL A 174 18.25 13.01 -10.97
CA VAL A 174 19.51 13.06 -10.20
C VAL A 174 20.39 11.84 -10.49
N ASP A 175 19.81 10.64 -10.58
CA ASP A 175 20.53 9.40 -10.90
C ASP A 175 21.20 9.49 -12.28
N ASN A 176 20.50 10.05 -13.28
CA ASN A 176 21.05 10.24 -14.63
C ASN A 176 22.11 11.35 -14.73
N LEU A 177 22.12 12.32 -13.81
CA LEU A 177 23.10 13.41 -13.79
C LEU A 177 24.42 13.06 -13.08
N CYS A 178 24.45 11.97 -12.31
CA CYS A 178 25.67 11.50 -11.63
C CYS A 178 26.24 10.29 -12.39
N PRO A 179 27.01 10.49 -13.49
CA PRO A 179 27.63 9.37 -14.16
C PRO A 179 28.58 8.64 -13.19
N PRO A 180 28.68 7.31 -13.26
CA PRO A 180 29.66 6.57 -12.48
C PRO A 180 31.04 7.16 -12.81
N HIS A 181 31.71 7.71 -11.79
CA HIS A 181 33.07 8.18 -11.93
C HIS A 181 33.89 7.00 -12.47
N PRO A 182 34.67 7.18 -13.57
CA PRO A 182 35.50 6.09 -14.06
C PRO A 182 36.48 5.73 -12.94
N SER A 183 36.32 4.54 -12.37
CA SER A 183 37.29 3.95 -11.47
C SER A 183 38.64 4.01 -12.17
N THR A 184 39.54 4.85 -11.68
CA THR A 184 40.94 4.85 -12.09
C THR A 184 41.58 3.58 -11.55
N ASP A 185 41.24 2.44 -12.16
CA ASP A 185 42.07 1.23 -12.09
C ASP A 185 43.32 1.53 -12.89
N THR A 186 44.28 2.15 -12.21
CA THR A 186 45.62 2.37 -12.75
C THR A 186 46.30 1.02 -12.73
N GLY A 187 46.07 0.25 -13.79
CA GLY A 187 46.71 -1.03 -14.05
C GLY A 187 48.22 -0.86 -14.07
N HIS A 188 48.83 -1.08 -12.92
CA HIS A 188 50.28 -1.22 -12.75
C HIS A 188 50.67 -2.60 -13.28
N LYS A 189 50.89 -2.71 -14.60
CA LYS A 189 51.60 -3.85 -15.18
C LYS A 189 53.04 -3.44 -15.45
N ARG A 190 53.92 -4.00 -14.61
CA ARG A 190 55.38 -4.05 -14.79
C ARG A 190 55.73 -4.98 -15.95
#